data_AF-A0A7Y9JMQ9-F1
#
_entry.id   AF-A0A7Y9JMQ9-F1
#
_cell.length_a   1.000
_cell.length_b   1.000
_cell.length_c   1.000
_cell.angle_alpha   90.00
_cell.angle_beta   90.00
_cell.angle_gamma   90.00
#
_symmetry.space_group_name_H-M   'P 1'
#
loop_
_entity.id
_entity.type
_entity.pdbx_description
1 polymer ?
#
loop_
_entity_poly.entity_id
_entity_poly.type
_entity_poly.pdbx_seq_one_letter_code
_entity_poly.pdbx_strand_id
1 'polypeptide(L)'
;MIEGDHGSAFFHPDSAHARAAIAHQVALQAAAGGDALLGRRLGPLLGEAGYGRVEVVPRTVYADGARPELARAFTRDTFTAMIESVRDEAVAAGLATPADFDRAVADLRRAAGPEGTFHYTFFKATAVNPR
;
A
#
# COMPACT_ATOMS: atom_id res chain seq x y z
N MET A 1 5.26 -15.14 7.67
CA MET A 1 5.25 -13.66 7.66
C MET A 1 4.39 -13.18 6.51
N ILE A 2 3.66 -12.07 6.66
CA ILE A 2 2.89 -11.44 5.58
C ILE A 2 3.20 -9.95 5.62
N GLU A 3 3.68 -9.39 4.52
CA GLU A 3 4.00 -7.97 4.41
C GLU A 3 3.36 -7.35 3.17
N GLY A 4 2.97 -6.09 3.29
CA GLY A 4 2.42 -5.30 2.20
C GLY A 4 3.49 -4.70 1.28
N ASP A 5 3.05 -4.17 0.15
CA ASP A 5 3.87 -3.39 -0.76
C ASP A 5 3.08 -2.21 -1.35
N HIS A 6 3.34 -1.00 -0.85
CA HIS A 6 2.62 0.21 -1.31
C HIS A 6 2.88 0.57 -2.78
N GLY A 7 3.98 0.10 -3.37
CA GLY A 7 4.25 0.26 -4.79
C GLY A 7 3.44 -0.67 -5.70
N SER A 8 2.67 -1.61 -5.13
CA SER A 8 1.77 -2.50 -5.88
C SER A 8 0.32 -1.98 -6.00
N ALA A 9 0.09 -0.74 -5.54
CA ALA A 9 -1.18 -0.05 -5.66
C ALA A 9 -1.42 0.39 -7.11
N PHE A 10 -2.37 -0.26 -7.79
CA PHE A 10 -2.85 0.16 -9.12
C PHE A 10 -4.33 0.46 -9.02
N PHE A 11 -4.77 1.58 -9.59
CA PHE A 11 -6.17 1.99 -9.46
C PHE A 11 -6.66 2.78 -10.67
N HIS A 12 -7.97 2.72 -10.87
CA HIS A 12 -8.70 3.50 -11.85
C HIS A 12 -9.87 4.22 -11.14
N PRO A 13 -10.18 5.49 -11.50
CA PRO A 13 -9.41 6.35 -12.40
C PRO A 13 -8.02 6.68 -11.84
N ASP A 14 -7.06 6.86 -12.74
CA ASP A 14 -5.70 7.26 -12.35
C ASP A 14 -5.70 8.68 -11.77
N SER A 15 -4.82 8.92 -10.81
CA SER A 15 -4.63 10.25 -10.22
C SER A 15 -3.18 10.45 -9.80
N ALA A 16 -2.57 11.50 -10.34
CA ALA A 16 -1.23 11.93 -9.95
C ALA A 16 -1.17 12.32 -8.45
N HIS A 17 -2.24 12.92 -7.92
CA HIS A 17 -2.34 13.28 -6.50
C HIS A 17 -2.40 12.05 -5.61
N ALA A 18 -3.22 11.06 -5.96
CA ALA A 18 -3.29 9.78 -5.23
C ALA A 18 -1.94 9.04 -5.25
N ARG A 19 -1.25 9.01 -6.40
CA ARG A 19 0.10 8.43 -6.50
C ARG A 19 1.12 9.17 -5.64
N ALA A 20 1.07 10.51 -5.61
CA ALA A 20 1.94 11.32 -4.78
C ALA A 20 1.71 11.04 -3.29
N ALA A 21 0.46 10.98 -2.82
CA ALA A 21 0.15 10.67 -1.42
C ALA A 21 0.66 9.27 -1.00
N ILE A 22 0.55 8.27 -1.87
CA ILE A 22 1.14 6.94 -1.62
C ILE A 22 2.67 7.02 -1.56
N ALA A 23 3.31 7.80 -2.43
CA ALA A 23 4.75 8.02 -2.38
C ALA A 23 5.18 8.77 -1.11
N HIS A 24 4.36 9.70 -0.59
CA HIS A 24 4.63 10.38 0.68
C HIS A 24 4.56 9.39 1.85
N GLN A 25 3.57 8.51 1.90
CA GLN A 25 3.50 7.44 2.89
C GLN A 25 4.78 6.57 2.87
N VAL A 26 5.25 6.18 1.68
CA VAL A 26 6.50 5.42 1.52
C VAL A 26 7.69 6.20 2.08
N ALA A 27 7.81 7.48 1.74
CA ALA A 27 8.90 8.34 2.20
C ALA A 27 8.89 8.56 3.72
N LEU A 28 7.72 8.82 4.29
CA LEU A 28 7.55 9.04 5.73
C LEU A 28 7.85 7.77 6.52
N GLN A 29 7.36 6.60 6.06
CA GLN A 29 7.67 5.34 6.72
C GLN A 29 9.18 5.03 6.65
N ALA A 30 9.84 5.32 5.52
CA ALA A 30 11.29 5.19 5.40
C ALA A 30 12.06 6.14 6.35
N ALA A 31 11.62 7.39 6.47
CA ALA A 31 12.22 8.36 7.39
C ALA A 31 12.08 7.94 8.86
N ALA A 32 11.01 7.20 9.20
CA ALA A 32 10.79 6.61 10.53
C ALA A 32 11.54 5.27 10.75
N GLY A 33 12.34 4.82 9.78
CA GLY A 33 13.10 3.57 9.86
C GLY A 33 12.35 2.29 9.44
N GLY A 34 11.14 2.43 8.87
CA GLY A 34 10.38 1.32 8.29
C GLY A 34 10.62 1.12 6.79
N ASP A 35 9.93 0.13 6.20
CA ASP A 35 9.95 -0.13 4.75
C ASP A 35 8.53 -0.43 4.25
N ALA A 36 7.89 0.56 3.63
CA ALA A 36 6.57 0.46 3.00
C ALA A 36 6.49 -0.52 1.81
N LEU A 37 7.66 -0.96 1.31
CA LEU A 37 7.83 -1.83 0.15
C LEU A 37 8.39 -3.19 0.57
N LEU A 38 8.34 -3.53 1.87
CA LEU A 38 8.99 -4.72 2.42
C LEU A 38 8.52 -6.03 1.77
N GLY A 39 7.25 -6.10 1.36
CA GLY A 39 6.65 -7.28 0.74
C GLY A 39 7.48 -7.87 -0.41
N ARG A 40 7.94 -7.03 -1.35
CA ARG A 40 8.77 -7.50 -2.49
C ARG A 40 10.16 -8.02 -2.09
N ARG A 41 10.60 -7.74 -0.85
CA ARG A 41 11.94 -8.06 -0.34
C ARG A 41 11.96 -9.26 0.61
N LEU A 42 10.82 -9.85 0.95
CA LEU A 42 10.75 -10.97 1.89
C LEU A 42 11.64 -12.16 1.51
N GLY A 43 11.67 -12.52 0.22
CA GLY A 43 12.49 -13.62 -0.30
C GLY A 43 13.99 -13.43 -0.01
N PRO A 44 14.64 -12.38 -0.55
CA PRO A 44 16.05 -12.12 -0.28
C PRO A 44 16.35 -11.90 1.20
N LEU A 45 15.51 -11.16 1.95
CA LEU A 45 15.75 -10.91 3.37
C LEU A 45 15.76 -12.18 4.23
N LEU A 46 14.84 -13.12 3.98
CA LEU A 46 14.82 -14.40 4.70
C LEU A 46 16.02 -15.28 4.32
N GLY A 47 16.45 -15.24 3.06
CA GLY A 47 17.65 -15.94 2.60
C GLY A 47 18.92 -15.39 3.26
N GLU A 48 19.08 -14.07 3.29
CA GLU A 48 20.22 -13.38 3.94
C GLU A 48 20.25 -13.64 5.46
N ALA A 49 19.09 -13.76 6.10
CA ALA A 49 18.98 -14.13 7.51
C ALA A 49 19.30 -15.61 7.79
N GLY A 50 19.55 -16.42 6.76
CA GLY A 50 19.94 -17.83 6.88
C GLY A 50 18.78 -18.81 7.03
N TYR A 51 17.55 -18.40 6.73
CA TYR A 51 16.43 -19.35 6.71
C TYR A 51 16.49 -20.28 5.49
N GLY A 52 16.08 -21.53 5.69
CA GLY A 52 15.95 -22.53 4.61
C GLY A 52 14.53 -22.62 4.07
N ARG A 53 14.37 -23.22 2.89
CA ARG A 53 13.07 -23.49 2.24
C ARG A 53 12.18 -22.24 2.18
N VAL A 54 12.76 -21.11 1.77
CA VAL A 54 12.05 -19.84 1.63
C VAL A 54 11.12 -19.92 0.43
N GLU A 55 9.82 -19.78 0.68
CA GLU A 55 8.79 -19.67 -0.34
C GLU A 55 8.02 -18.37 -0.14
N VAL A 56 7.83 -17.61 -1.21
CA VAL A 56 7.08 -16.34 -1.19
C VAL A 56 5.98 -16.40 -2.25
N VAL A 57 4.74 -16.14 -1.84
CA VAL A 57 3.57 -16.15 -2.72
C VAL A 57 2.83 -14.82 -2.62
N PRO A 58 2.54 -14.14 -3.75
CA PRO A 58 1.72 -12.94 -3.73
C PRO A 58 0.27 -13.28 -3.33
N ARG A 59 -0.33 -12.40 -2.54
CA ARG A 59 -1.71 -12.43 -2.07
C ARG A 59 -2.33 -11.10 -2.47
N THR A 60 -2.97 -11.12 -3.63
CA THR A 60 -3.52 -9.92 -4.26
C THR A 60 -4.93 -9.64 -3.74
N VAL A 61 -5.24 -8.36 -3.61
CA VAL A 61 -6.58 -7.84 -3.43
C VAL A 61 -6.92 -7.09 -4.71
N TYR A 62 -8.01 -7.48 -5.37
CA TYR A 62 -8.58 -6.76 -6.50
C TYR A 62 -10.05 -6.45 -6.21
N ALA A 63 -10.37 -5.16 -6.17
CA ALA A 63 -11.69 -4.62 -5.91
C ALA A 63 -12.16 -3.76 -7.09
N ASP A 64 -13.44 -3.86 -7.41
CA ASP A 64 -14.11 -3.15 -8.49
C ASP A 64 -15.62 -3.01 -8.18
N GLY A 65 -16.38 -2.43 -9.12
CA GLY A 65 -17.84 -2.29 -9.01
C GLY A 65 -18.60 -3.61 -8.87
N ALA A 66 -18.03 -4.75 -9.27
CA ALA A 66 -18.63 -6.07 -9.08
C ALA A 66 -18.41 -6.61 -7.65
N ARG A 67 -17.53 -5.97 -6.86
CA ARG A 67 -17.19 -6.34 -5.48
C ARG A 67 -17.32 -5.13 -4.54
N PRO A 68 -18.52 -4.52 -4.44
CA PRO A 68 -18.71 -3.25 -3.74
C PRO A 68 -18.31 -3.31 -2.26
N GLU A 69 -18.56 -4.43 -1.58
CA GLU A 69 -18.13 -4.61 -0.19
C GLU A 69 -16.61 -4.65 -0.03
N LEU A 70 -15.88 -5.22 -1.00
CA LEU A 70 -14.42 -5.24 -0.98
C LEU A 70 -13.85 -3.87 -1.34
N ALA A 71 -14.44 -3.16 -2.30
CA ALA A 71 -14.06 -1.78 -2.63
C ALA A 71 -14.27 -0.86 -1.42
N ARG A 72 -15.40 -1.00 -0.72
CA ARG A 72 -15.66 -0.30 0.55
C ARG A 72 -14.64 -0.67 1.63
N ALA A 73 -14.55 -1.95 1.98
CA ALA A 73 -13.79 -2.39 3.14
C ALA A 73 -12.27 -2.21 2.95
N PHE A 74 -11.75 -2.60 1.78
CA PHE A 74 -10.30 -2.57 1.54
C PHE A 74 -9.86 -1.24 0.95
N THR A 75 -10.41 -0.81 -0.18
CA THR A 75 -9.93 0.41 -0.85
C THR A 75 -10.23 1.65 -0.02
N ARG A 76 -11.47 1.84 0.42
CA ARG A 76 -11.89 3.05 1.15
C ARG A 76 -11.54 2.99 2.63
N ASP A 77 -12.04 1.99 3.35
CA ASP A 77 -12.00 1.97 4.82
C ASP A 77 -10.64 1.51 5.39
N THR A 78 -9.79 0.87 4.57
CA THR A 78 -8.45 0.41 4.98
C THR A 78 -7.32 1.17 4.30
N PHE A 79 -7.16 1.01 2.97
CA PHE A 79 -6.02 1.57 2.25
C PHE A 79 -6.08 3.10 2.21
N THR A 80 -7.22 3.68 1.83
CA THR A 80 -7.36 5.13 1.77
C THR A 80 -7.26 5.77 3.16
N ALA A 81 -7.85 5.16 4.19
CA ALA A 81 -7.73 5.63 5.57
C ALA A 81 -6.27 5.62 6.07
N MET A 82 -5.48 4.61 5.71
CA MET A 82 -4.04 4.54 6.01
C MET A 82 -3.24 5.64 5.30
N ILE A 83 -3.58 5.99 4.05
CA ILE A 83 -2.95 7.12 3.37
C ILE A 83 -3.38 8.45 4.01
N GLU A 84 -4.66 8.59 4.33
CA GLU A 84 -5.21 9.78 4.99
C GLU A 84 -4.58 10.04 6.36
N SER A 85 -4.19 8.99 7.09
CA SER A 85 -3.65 9.14 8.45
C SER A 85 -2.28 9.84 8.51
N VAL A 86 -1.55 9.94 7.40
CA VAL A 86 -0.24 10.64 7.35
C VAL A 86 -0.31 12.03 6.74
N ARG A 87 -1.52 12.55 6.55
CA ARG A 87 -1.74 13.87 5.95
C ARG A 87 -0.95 14.96 6.67
N ASP A 88 -1.07 15.03 7.99
CA ASP A 88 -0.49 16.12 8.76
C ASP A 88 1.05 16.02 8.79
N GLU A 89 1.60 14.81 8.90
CA GLU A 89 3.04 14.56 8.75
C GLU A 89 3.55 14.91 7.36
N ALA A 90 2.82 14.57 6.29
CA ALA A 90 3.20 14.89 4.92
C ALA A 90 3.22 16.40 4.66
N VAL A 91 2.22 17.12 5.20
CA VAL A 91 2.16 18.58 5.12
C VAL A 91 3.29 19.23 5.94
N ALA A 92 3.51 18.77 7.18
CA ALA A 92 4.57 19.29 8.05
C ALA A 92 5.97 19.04 7.47
N ALA A 93 6.17 17.92 6.76
CA ALA A 93 7.40 17.60 6.06
C ALA A 93 7.57 18.35 4.71
N GLY A 94 6.58 19.16 4.31
CA GLY A 94 6.62 19.91 3.04
C GLY A 94 6.48 19.03 1.78
N LEU A 95 5.99 17.79 1.93
CA LEU A 95 5.83 16.85 0.82
C LEU A 95 4.60 17.15 -0.04
N ALA A 96 3.55 17.74 0.56
CA ALA A 96 2.31 18.11 -0.10
C ALA A 96 1.70 19.38 0.51
N THR A 97 0.88 20.08 -0.27
CA THR A 97 -0.04 21.07 0.31
C THR A 97 -1.25 20.37 0.92
N PRO A 98 -1.94 20.99 1.91
CA PRO A 98 -3.21 20.46 2.43
C PRO A 98 -4.23 20.16 1.32
N ALA A 99 -4.35 21.06 0.34
CA ALA A 99 -5.30 20.94 -0.75
C ALA A 99 -4.97 19.78 -1.71
N ASP A 100 -3.70 19.57 -2.04
CA ASP A 100 -3.27 18.44 -2.88
C ASP A 100 -3.50 17.10 -2.17
N PHE A 101 -3.21 17.05 -0.86
CA PHE A 101 -3.45 15.83 -0.07
C PHE A 101 -4.95 15.51 0.07
N ASP A 102 -5.78 16.52 0.33
CA ASP A 102 -7.23 16.36 0.40
C ASP A 102 -7.80 15.86 -0.95
N ARG A 103 -7.25 16.36 -2.06
CA ARG A 103 -7.57 15.88 -3.41
C ARG A 103 -7.12 14.43 -3.64
N ALA A 104 -5.93 14.07 -3.17
CA ALA A 104 -5.42 12.70 -3.25
C ALA A 104 -6.35 11.71 -2.55
N VAL A 105 -6.81 12.04 -1.33
CA VAL A 105 -7.76 11.22 -0.56
C VAL A 105 -9.10 11.11 -1.29
N ALA A 106 -9.62 12.22 -1.84
CA ALA A 106 -10.85 12.19 -2.62
C ALA A 106 -10.73 11.31 -3.87
N ASP A 107 -9.59 11.36 -4.57
CA ASP A 107 -9.32 10.54 -5.75
C ASP A 107 -9.21 9.05 -5.41
N LEU A 108 -8.58 8.70 -4.28
CA LEU A 108 -8.55 7.31 -3.78
C LEU A 108 -9.94 6.80 -3.39
N ARG A 109 -10.76 7.63 -2.73
CA ARG A 109 -12.17 7.30 -2.44
C ARG A 109 -12.98 7.08 -3.72
N ARG A 110 -12.71 7.85 -4.80
CA ARG A 110 -13.34 7.66 -6.11
C ARG A 110 -12.96 6.33 -6.76
N ALA A 111 -11.73 5.84 -6.57
CA ALA A 111 -11.31 4.52 -7.04
C ALA A 111 -12.02 3.36 -6.31
N ALA A 112 -12.70 3.63 -5.19
CA ALA A 112 -13.59 2.68 -4.51
C ALA A 112 -15.06 2.79 -4.97
N GLY A 113 -15.37 3.66 -5.95
CA GLY A 113 -16.72 3.85 -6.49
C GLY A 113 -17.13 2.77 -7.50
N PRO A 114 -18.37 2.82 -8.02
CA PRO A 114 -18.90 1.81 -8.94
C PRO A 114 -18.09 1.60 -10.22
N GLU A 115 -17.49 2.67 -10.76
CA GLU A 115 -16.63 2.64 -11.96
C GLU A 115 -15.14 2.52 -11.61
N GLY A 116 -14.82 2.41 -10.32
CA GLY A 116 -13.46 2.36 -9.82
C GLY A 116 -12.89 0.95 -9.83
N THR A 117 -11.56 0.85 -9.90
CA THR A 117 -10.84 -0.40 -9.63
C THR A 117 -9.65 -0.13 -8.73
N PHE A 118 -9.29 -1.12 -7.92
CA PHE A 118 -8.14 -1.04 -7.03
C PHE A 118 -7.48 -2.42 -6.93
N HIS A 119 -6.16 -2.44 -7.06
CA HIS A 119 -5.32 -3.61 -6.87
C HIS A 119 -4.24 -3.30 -5.83
N TYR A 120 -3.95 -4.28 -4.97
CA TYR A 120 -2.84 -4.24 -4.02
C TYR A 120 -2.31 -5.66 -3.77
N THR A 121 -1.02 -5.81 -3.52
CA THR A 121 -0.40 -7.10 -3.23
C THR A 121 0.22 -7.13 -1.84
N PHE A 122 -0.18 -8.11 -1.04
CA PHE A 122 0.61 -8.61 0.08
C PHE A 122 1.49 -9.76 -0.39
N PHE A 123 2.59 -10.02 0.31
CA PHE A 123 3.47 -11.15 0.07
C PHE A 123 3.47 -12.03 1.31
N LYS A 124 3.05 -13.29 1.16
CA LYS A 124 3.14 -14.29 2.23
C LYS A 124 4.43 -15.08 2.05
N ALA A 125 5.29 -15.03 3.05
CA ALA A 125 6.51 -15.83 3.10
C ALA A 125 6.42 -16.92 4.17
N THR A 126 6.87 -18.11 3.81
CA THR A 126 7.14 -19.24 4.71
C THR A 126 8.60 -19.65 4.59
N ALA A 127 9.21 -20.02 5.72
CA ALA A 127 10.60 -20.44 5.78
C ALA A 127 10.82 -21.33 7.01
N VAL A 128 11.88 -22.13 6.99
CA VAL A 128 12.28 -23.01 8.09
C VAL A 128 13.54 -22.43 8.74
N ASN A 129 13.53 -22.33 10.07
CA ASN A 129 14.76 -22.05 10.80
C ASN A 129 15.61 -23.33 10.77
N PRO A 130 16.82 -23.31 10.16
CA PRO A 130 17.66 -24.50 10.07
C PRO A 130 18.38 -24.82 11.39
N ARG A 131 18.24 -23.99 12.43
CA ARG A 131 18.79 -24.22 13.77
C ARG A 131 17.93 -25.16 14.60
#